data_AF-A0AAU4N0T1-F1
#
_entry.id   AF-A0AAU4N0T1-F1
#
_cell.length_a   1.000
_cell.length_b   1.000
_cell.length_c   1.000
_cell.angle_alpha   90.00
_cell.angle_beta   90.00
_cell.angle_gamma   90.00
#
_symmetry.space_group_name_H-M   'P 1'
#
loop_
_entity.id
_entity.type
_entity.pdbx_description
1 polymer ?
#
loop_
_entity_poly.entity_id
_entity_poly.type
_entity_poly.pdbx_seq_one_letter_code
_entity_poly.pdbx_strand_id
1 'polypeptide(L)'
;MHEHANLVPGRREATVEVHRSTPLAPVPSAPVVPVQPGTVPSVASVVLPDGRIVTGYALEPAKPEPVAAKPPVSRVAVNIALGGIGFGAVCGGLFLVTAFITALTALITQLITLAAVIFGGWVAVQVFSASGHGSGTTVNIRKAVFKRNHFHG
;
A
#
# COMPACT_ATOMS: atom_id res chain seq x y z
N MET A 1 67.35 -53.84 -8.84
CA MET A 1 67.36 -52.85 -7.74
C MET A 1 67.58 -51.48 -8.35
N HIS A 2 66.65 -50.56 -8.06
CA HIS A 2 66.75 -49.10 -8.09
C HIS A 2 66.62 -48.31 -9.43
N GLU A 3 65.54 -47.55 -9.42
CA GLU A 3 65.09 -46.41 -10.22
C GLU A 3 66.07 -45.22 -10.18
N HIS A 4 66.04 -44.31 -11.17
CA HIS A 4 65.92 -42.85 -10.97
C HIS A 4 65.78 -42.06 -12.31
N ALA A 5 64.62 -41.40 -12.44
CA ALA A 5 64.35 -40.04 -12.92
C ALA A 5 64.76 -39.52 -14.33
N ASN A 6 63.73 -39.45 -15.20
CA ASN A 6 63.20 -38.29 -15.95
C ASN A 6 64.07 -37.00 -16.13
N LEU A 7 64.44 -36.66 -17.38
CA LEU A 7 64.59 -35.28 -17.91
C LEU A 7 64.38 -35.24 -19.46
N VAL A 8 63.56 -34.27 -19.91
CA VAL A 8 63.12 -33.95 -21.30
C VAL A 8 64.05 -32.87 -21.91
N PRO A 9 64.34 -32.83 -23.23
CA PRO A 9 63.71 -31.81 -24.10
C PRO A 9 63.56 -32.18 -25.58
N GLY A 10 62.61 -31.54 -26.29
CA GLY A 10 62.77 -31.32 -27.73
C GLY A 10 61.59 -31.67 -28.64
N ARG A 11 60.42 -31.10 -28.33
CA ARG A 11 59.30 -30.84 -29.24
C ARG A 11 59.75 -30.62 -30.70
N ARG A 12 59.39 -31.50 -31.63
CA ARG A 12 59.31 -31.16 -33.06
C ARG A 12 57.85 -30.94 -33.41
N GLU A 13 57.44 -29.68 -33.29
CA GLU A 13 56.20 -29.16 -33.87
C GLU A 13 56.20 -29.47 -35.36
N ALA A 14 55.19 -30.21 -35.83
CA ALA A 14 54.88 -30.26 -37.25
C ALA A 14 54.40 -28.86 -37.66
N THR A 15 55.03 -28.31 -38.71
CA THR A 15 54.72 -27.01 -39.29
C THR A 15 53.23 -26.92 -39.62
N VAL A 16 52.53 -25.95 -39.03
CA VAL A 16 51.11 -25.69 -39.32
C VAL A 16 51.01 -25.14 -40.74
N GLU A 17 50.27 -25.82 -41.62
CA GLU A 17 49.97 -25.35 -42.96
C GLU A 17 49.02 -24.15 -42.86
N VAL A 18 49.56 -22.95 -43.14
CA VAL A 18 48.81 -21.69 -43.03
C VAL A 18 47.91 -21.53 -44.25
N HIS A 19 46.60 -21.69 -44.06
CA HIS A 19 45.61 -21.41 -45.11
C HIS A 19 45.60 -19.92 -45.44
N ARG A 20 45.97 -19.56 -46.68
CA ARG A 20 45.87 -18.19 -47.19
C ARG A 20 44.55 -18.04 -47.95
N SER A 21 43.71 -17.11 -47.49
CA SER A 21 42.45 -16.78 -48.17
C SER A 21 42.74 -16.20 -49.56
N THR A 22 42.21 -16.82 -50.62
CA THR A 22 42.22 -16.27 -51.98
C THR A 22 41.28 -15.06 -52.04
N PRO A 23 41.76 -13.85 -52.40
CA PRO A 23 40.87 -12.69 -52.54
C PRO A 23 39.93 -12.88 -53.73
N LEU A 24 38.63 -12.78 -53.48
CA LEU A 24 37.62 -12.71 -54.54
C LEU A 24 37.73 -11.37 -55.26
N ALA A 25 37.70 -11.38 -56.60
CA ALA A 25 37.74 -10.18 -57.41
C ALA A 25 36.54 -9.27 -57.10
N PRO A 26 36.70 -7.93 -57.07
CA PRO A 26 35.60 -7.01 -56.84
C PRO A 26 34.52 -7.17 -57.93
N VAL A 27 33.32 -7.57 -57.51
CA VAL A 27 32.15 -7.61 -58.40
C VAL A 27 31.67 -6.17 -58.61
N PRO A 28 31.30 -5.75 -59.84
CA PRO A 28 30.79 -4.41 -60.08
C PRO A 28 29.58 -4.13 -59.20
N SER A 29 29.68 -3.06 -58.40
CA SER A 29 28.62 -2.59 -57.52
C SER A 29 27.42 -2.15 -58.35
N ALA A 30 26.27 -2.80 -58.11
CA ALA A 30 24.99 -2.36 -58.67
C ALA A 30 24.68 -0.90 -58.24
N PRO A 31 23.89 -0.16 -59.03
CA PRO A 31 23.55 1.23 -58.73
C PRO A 31 22.99 1.35 -57.30
N VAL A 32 23.63 2.18 -56.47
CA VAL A 32 23.14 2.47 -55.12
C VAL A 32 21.92 3.37 -55.26
N VAL A 33 20.74 2.77 -55.26
CA VAL A 33 19.47 3.51 -55.23
C VAL A 33 19.21 3.93 -53.77
N PRO A 34 18.92 5.21 -53.49
CA PRO A 34 18.58 5.66 -52.15
C PRO A 34 17.33 4.94 -51.63
N VAL A 35 17.50 4.07 -50.63
CA VAL A 35 16.38 3.50 -49.88
C VAL A 35 15.90 4.57 -48.90
N GLN A 36 14.70 5.12 -49.11
CA GLN A 36 14.08 6.01 -48.13
C GLN A 36 13.70 5.20 -46.88
N PRO A 37 14.18 5.59 -45.68
CA PRO A 37 13.78 4.94 -44.44
C PRO A 37 12.30 5.25 -44.17
N GLY A 38 11.44 4.25 -44.38
CA GLY A 38 10.00 4.35 -44.09
C GLY A 38 9.08 3.90 -45.23
N THR A 39 9.59 3.69 -46.44
CA THR A 39 8.82 3.13 -47.55
C THR A 39 9.45 1.82 -47.96
N VAL A 40 8.81 0.68 -47.62
CA VAL A 40 9.24 -0.59 -48.21
C VAL A 40 8.85 -0.55 -49.67
N PRO A 41 9.80 -0.60 -50.63
CA PRO A 41 9.45 -0.60 -52.04
C PRO A 41 8.64 -1.87 -52.33
N SER A 42 7.37 -1.69 -52.71
CA SER A 42 6.43 -2.78 -52.96
C SER A 42 6.93 -3.74 -54.07
N VAL A 43 7.75 -3.24 -54.99
CA VAL A 43 8.38 -4.03 -56.05
C VAL A 43 9.84 -3.59 -56.22
N ALA A 44 10.77 -4.54 -56.21
CA ALA A 44 12.17 -4.31 -56.53
C ALA A 44 12.63 -5.34 -57.58
N SER A 45 13.29 -4.89 -58.65
CA SER A 45 13.88 -5.76 -59.66
C SER A 45 15.40 -5.61 -59.66
N VAL A 46 16.11 -6.73 -59.70
CA VAL A 46 17.58 -6.77 -59.76
C VAL A 46 18.00 -7.67 -60.91
N VAL A 47 18.94 -7.19 -61.73
CA VAL A 47 19.55 -7.96 -62.82
C VAL A 47 20.76 -8.69 -62.26
N LEU A 48 20.76 -10.02 -62.37
CA LEU A 48 21.88 -10.86 -61.97
C LEU A 48 22.99 -10.84 -63.03
N PRO A 49 24.24 -11.19 -62.66
CA PRO A 49 25.39 -11.20 -63.58
C PRO A 49 25.24 -12.12 -64.79
N ASP A 50 24.30 -13.06 -64.73
CA ASP A 50 23.94 -14.00 -65.80
C ASP A 50 22.84 -13.46 -66.74
N GLY A 51 22.45 -12.19 -66.58
CA GLY A 51 21.43 -11.52 -67.39
C GLY A 51 19.99 -11.81 -66.97
N ARG A 52 19.76 -12.62 -65.92
CA ARG A 52 18.41 -12.91 -65.43
C ARG A 52 17.88 -11.76 -64.58
N ILE A 53 16.60 -11.42 -64.76
CA ILE A 53 15.92 -10.40 -63.96
C ILE A 53 15.09 -11.08 -62.89
N VAL A 54 15.42 -10.84 -61.61
CA VAL A 54 14.62 -11.31 -60.47
C VAL A 54 13.79 -10.15 -59.96
N THR A 55 12.47 -10.30 -59.98
CA THR A 55 11.53 -9.31 -59.43
C THR A 55 11.00 -9.82 -58.09
N GLY A 56 11.31 -9.10 -57.03
CA GLY A 56 10.77 -9.33 -55.69
C GLY A 56 9.56 -8.44 -55.45
N TYR A 57 8.49 -9.03 -54.91
CA TYR A 57 7.35 -8.31 -54.37
C TYR A 57 7.48 -8.29 -52.84
N ALA A 58 7.46 -7.10 -52.24
CA ALA A 58 7.41 -6.99 -50.79
C ALA A 58 5.94 -7.16 -50.35
N LEU A 59 5.65 -8.26 -49.67
CA LEU A 59 4.43 -8.38 -48.88
C LEU A 59 4.65 -7.58 -47.59
N GLU A 60 3.87 -6.54 -47.38
CA GLU A 60 3.80 -5.82 -46.10
C GLU A 60 3.54 -6.88 -45.00
N PRO A 61 4.42 -7.06 -44.01
CA PRO A 61 4.08 -7.88 -42.86
C PRO A 61 2.85 -7.26 -42.23
N ALA A 62 1.75 -8.02 -42.14
CA ALA A 62 0.52 -7.57 -41.51
C ALA A 62 0.88 -7.04 -40.12
N LYS A 63 1.01 -5.72 -40.01
CA LYS A 63 1.18 -5.04 -38.75
C LYS A 63 -0.05 -5.44 -37.95
N PRO A 64 0.07 -6.16 -36.83
CA PRO A 64 -1.07 -6.32 -35.96
C PRO A 64 -1.40 -4.89 -35.54
N GLU A 65 -2.46 -4.34 -36.13
CA GLU A 65 -3.04 -3.10 -35.69
C GLU A 65 -3.14 -3.25 -34.18
N PRO A 66 -2.42 -2.42 -33.38
CA PRO A 66 -2.63 -2.45 -31.96
C PRO A 66 -4.09 -2.09 -31.83
N VAL A 67 -4.92 -3.08 -31.52
CA VAL A 67 -6.26 -2.84 -31.03
C VAL A 67 -6.00 -2.06 -29.75
N ALA A 68 -5.94 -0.73 -29.90
CA ALA A 68 -6.10 0.20 -28.83
C ALA A 68 -7.51 -0.06 -28.35
N ALA A 69 -7.66 -1.12 -27.55
CA ALA A 69 -8.85 -1.41 -26.81
C ALA A 69 -9.09 -0.11 -26.04
N LYS A 70 -10.06 0.67 -26.53
CA LYS A 70 -10.51 1.89 -25.89
C LYS A 70 -10.67 1.51 -24.42
N PRO A 71 -9.92 2.14 -23.48
CA PRO A 71 -10.07 1.79 -22.08
C PRO A 71 -11.56 1.91 -21.78
N PRO A 72 -12.24 0.81 -21.38
CA PRO A 72 -13.69 0.82 -21.24
C PRO A 72 -14.15 1.87 -20.22
N VAL A 73 -13.23 2.38 -19.41
CA VAL A 73 -13.39 3.52 -18.51
C VAL A 73 -12.15 4.39 -18.50
N SER A 74 -12.34 5.71 -18.46
CA SER A 74 -11.26 6.68 -18.29
C SER A 74 -10.49 6.40 -17.00
N ARG A 75 -9.16 6.31 -17.05
CA ARG A 75 -8.32 6.16 -15.83
C ARG A 75 -8.55 7.30 -14.84
N VAL A 76 -8.94 8.48 -15.32
CA VAL A 76 -9.33 9.61 -14.48
C VAL A 76 -10.57 9.25 -13.66
N ALA A 77 -11.58 8.61 -14.26
CA ALA A 77 -12.76 8.16 -13.54
C ALA A 77 -12.43 7.09 -12.49
N VAL A 78 -11.52 6.17 -12.80
CA VAL A 78 -11.04 5.15 -11.85
C VAL A 78 -10.29 5.79 -10.68
N ASN A 79 -9.40 6.75 -10.94
CA ASN A 79 -8.65 7.43 -9.88
C ASN A 79 -9.55 8.30 -8.99
N ILE A 80 -10.57 8.94 -9.56
CA ILE A 80 -11.57 9.70 -8.80
C ILE A 80 -12.40 8.75 -7.92
N ALA A 81 -12.85 7.62 -8.46
CA ALA A 81 -13.59 6.63 -7.70
C ALA A 81 -12.75 6.03 -6.56
N LEU A 82 -11.48 5.68 -6.84
CA LEU A 82 -10.55 5.16 -5.82
C LEU A 82 -10.23 6.21 -4.76
N GLY A 83 -10.07 7.48 -5.16
CA GLY A 83 -9.86 8.61 -4.27
C GLY A 83 -11.05 8.87 -3.35
N GLY A 84 -12.28 8.79 -3.87
CA GLY A 84 -13.51 8.93 -3.09
C GLY A 84 -13.70 7.82 -2.06
N ILE A 85 -13.46 6.56 -2.44
CA ILE A 85 -13.52 5.40 -1.54
C ILE A 85 -12.44 5.52 -0.45
N GLY A 86 -11.21 5.90 -0.82
CA GLY A 86 -10.12 6.11 0.12
C GLY A 86 -10.44 7.21 1.13
N PHE A 87 -10.96 8.34 0.68
CA PHE A 87 -11.36 9.44 1.56
C PHE A 87 -12.53 9.05 2.48
N GLY A 88 -13.54 8.35 1.96
CA GLY A 88 -14.66 7.84 2.76
C GLY A 88 -14.20 6.83 3.82
N ALA A 89 -13.27 5.95 3.49
CA ALA A 89 -12.69 4.99 4.43
C ALA A 89 -11.89 5.68 5.54
N VAL A 90 -11.05 6.66 5.21
CA VAL A 90 -10.26 7.41 6.21
C VAL A 90 -11.16 8.28 7.08
N CYS A 91 -12.08 9.04 6.48
CA CYS A 91 -12.99 9.91 7.21
C CYS A 91 -13.97 9.11 8.09
N GLY A 92 -14.52 8.01 7.56
CA GLY A 92 -15.37 7.10 8.33
C GLY A 92 -14.60 6.40 9.45
N GLY A 93 -13.37 5.93 9.18
CA GLY A 93 -12.51 5.33 10.18
C GLY A 93 -12.17 6.28 11.33
N LEU A 94 -11.78 7.52 11.01
CA LEU A 94 -11.49 8.54 12.03
C LEU A 94 -12.74 8.89 12.85
N PHE A 95 -13.90 8.99 12.21
CA PHE A 95 -15.17 9.21 12.89
C PHE A 95 -15.50 8.06 13.86
N LEU A 96 -15.39 6.80 13.42
CA LEU A 96 -15.65 5.63 14.26
C LEU A 96 -14.69 5.55 15.45
N VAL A 97 -13.39 5.81 15.25
CA VAL A 97 -12.39 5.82 16.34
C VAL A 97 -12.73 6.92 17.35
N THR A 98 -13.04 8.12 16.88
CA THR A 98 -13.40 9.25 17.75
C THR A 98 -14.67 8.94 18.54
N ALA A 99 -15.71 8.44 17.86
CA ALA A 99 -16.98 8.07 18.49
C ALA A 99 -16.79 6.95 19.53
N PHE A 100 -16.00 5.93 19.23
CA PHE A 100 -15.71 4.83 20.14
C PHE A 100 -15.00 5.30 21.41
N ILE A 101 -13.92 6.10 21.27
CA ILE A 101 -13.19 6.65 22.41
C ILE A 101 -14.13 7.52 23.25
N THR A 102 -14.90 8.39 22.60
CA THR A 102 -15.86 9.27 23.30
C THR A 102 -16.90 8.46 24.07
N ALA A 103 -17.45 7.41 23.47
CA ALA A 103 -18.42 6.53 24.12
C ALA A 103 -17.79 5.78 25.32
N LEU A 104 -16.56 5.29 25.18
CA LEU A 104 -15.83 4.63 26.26
C LEU A 104 -15.56 5.60 27.42
N THR A 105 -15.08 6.81 27.14
CA THR A 105 -14.87 7.85 28.14
C THR A 105 -16.19 8.23 28.82
N ALA A 106 -17.28 8.37 28.06
CA ALA A 106 -18.59 8.67 28.61
C ALA A 106 -19.07 7.56 29.55
N LEU A 107 -18.95 6.30 29.15
CA LEU A 107 -19.31 5.14 29.98
C LEU A 107 -18.52 5.14 31.29
N ILE A 108 -17.19 5.30 31.23
CA ILE A 108 -16.33 5.34 32.42
C ILE A 108 -16.73 6.51 33.33
N THR A 109 -16.95 7.70 32.75
CA THR A 109 -17.35 8.89 33.50
C THR A 109 -18.71 8.70 34.17
N GLN A 110 -19.66 8.07 33.48
CA GLN A 110 -20.98 7.74 34.03
C GLN A 110 -20.87 6.75 35.20
N LEU A 111 -20.02 5.72 35.09
CA LEU A 111 -19.78 4.77 36.18
C LEU A 111 -19.14 5.46 37.40
N ILE A 112 -18.16 6.34 37.18
CA ILE A 112 -17.55 7.14 38.24
C ILE A 112 -18.58 8.06 38.90
N THR A 113 -19.39 8.74 38.08
CA THR A 113 -20.44 9.65 38.58
C THR A 113 -21.48 8.88 39.40
N LEU A 114 -21.91 7.71 38.92
CA LEU A 114 -22.83 6.84 39.63
C LEU A 114 -22.26 6.41 40.98
N ALA A 115 -21.00 5.95 41.00
CA ALA A 115 -20.32 5.56 42.23
C ALA A 115 -20.20 6.73 43.21
N ALA A 116 -19.85 7.93 42.70
CA ALA A 116 -19.74 9.14 43.50
C ALA A 116 -21.09 9.55 44.12
N VAL A 117 -22.20 9.43 43.37
CA VAL A 117 -23.54 9.73 43.88
C VAL A 117 -23.97 8.72 44.94
N ILE A 118 -23.74 7.43 44.72
CA ILE A 118 -24.07 6.39 45.70
C ILE A 118 -23.27 6.61 46.99
N PHE A 119 -21.95 6.82 46.87
CA PHE A 119 -21.09 7.04 48.02
C PHE A 119 -21.38 8.36 48.73
N GLY A 120 -21.53 9.46 47.98
CA GLY A 120 -21.88 10.77 48.50
C GLY A 120 -23.24 10.77 49.20
N GLY A 121 -24.23 10.08 48.63
CA GLY A 121 -25.55 9.87 49.24
C GLY A 121 -25.46 9.08 50.55
N TRP A 122 -24.68 8.00 50.59
CA TRP A 122 -24.45 7.23 51.83
C TRP A 122 -23.79 8.08 52.92
N VAL A 123 -22.74 8.84 52.58
CA VAL A 123 -22.06 9.75 53.51
C VAL A 123 -23.01 10.86 53.98
N ALA A 124 -23.82 11.42 53.07
CA ALA A 124 -24.83 12.41 53.42
C ALA A 124 -25.83 11.85 54.42
N VAL A 125 -26.36 10.64 54.21
CA VAL A 125 -27.26 9.97 55.17
C VAL A 125 -26.57 9.80 56.53
N GLN A 126 -25.30 9.40 56.57
CA GLN A 126 -24.56 9.25 57.83
C GLN A 126 -24.44 10.60 58.57
N VAL A 127 -24.04 11.66 57.88
CA VAL A 127 -23.87 13.00 58.48
C VAL A 127 -25.21 13.61 58.90
N PHE A 128 -26.24 13.52 58.06
CA PHE A 128 -27.57 14.06 58.36
C PHE A 128 -28.33 13.23 59.40
N SER A 129 -28.14 11.90 59.44
CA SER A 129 -28.75 11.04 60.47
C SER A 129 -28.05 11.15 61.83
N ALA A 130 -26.72 11.28 61.84
CA ALA A 130 -25.96 11.55 63.06
C ALA A 130 -26.28 12.93 63.67
N SER A 131 -26.58 13.94 62.83
CA SER A 131 -27.05 15.24 63.31
C SER A 131 -28.55 15.27 63.69
N GLY A 132 -29.33 14.26 63.29
CA GLY A 132 -30.75 14.12 63.61
C GLY A 132 -31.08 13.55 65.00
N HIS A 133 -30.12 12.93 65.69
CA HIS A 133 -30.35 12.32 67.02
C HIS A 133 -30.19 13.28 68.21
N GLY A 134 -29.89 14.57 67.97
CA GLY A 134 -29.49 15.51 69.03
C GLY A 134 -30.46 16.63 69.36
N SER A 135 -31.59 16.79 68.68
CA SER A 135 -32.44 17.98 68.87
C SER A 135 -33.93 17.70 68.74
N GLY A 136 -34.37 16.53 69.19
CA GLY A 136 -35.71 16.43 69.77
C GLY A 136 -35.70 17.30 71.02
N THR A 137 -36.41 18.42 70.95
CA THR A 137 -36.86 19.33 72.01
C THR A 137 -37.26 18.56 73.27
N THR A 138 -36.28 17.99 73.96
CA THR A 138 -36.38 17.49 75.32
C THR A 138 -36.17 18.71 76.20
N VAL A 139 -36.92 19.79 75.93
CA VAL A 139 -37.26 20.72 77.00
C VAL A 139 -37.81 19.82 78.07
N ASN A 140 -37.31 20.04 79.27
CA ASN A 140 -37.69 19.31 80.44
C ASN A 140 -39.17 19.61 80.75
N ILE A 141 -40.13 19.24 79.89
CA ILE A 141 -41.55 19.51 80.05
C ILE A 141 -41.99 18.87 81.36
N ARG A 142 -41.42 17.70 81.70
CA ARG A 142 -41.61 17.06 83.01
C ARG A 142 -41.07 17.90 84.19
N LYS A 143 -39.89 18.54 84.08
CA LYS A 143 -39.42 19.46 85.15
C LYS A 143 -40.15 20.80 85.15
N ALA A 144 -40.55 21.31 83.99
CA ALA A 144 -41.23 22.60 83.85
C ALA A 144 -42.65 22.54 84.41
N VAL A 145 -43.35 21.41 84.25
CA VAL A 145 -44.66 21.16 84.86
C VAL A 145 -44.53 21.01 86.38
N PHE A 146 -43.57 20.24 86.88
CA PHE A 146 -43.33 20.13 88.33
C PHE A 146 -42.94 21.46 88.98
N LYS A 147 -42.15 22.29 88.29
CA LYS A 147 -41.77 23.63 88.76
C LYS A 147 -42.95 24.60 88.83
N ARG A 148 -43.99 24.42 87.99
CA ARG A 148 -45.19 25.27 87.96
C ARG A 148 -46.31 24.79 88.88
N ASN A 149 -46.30 23.53 89.30
CA ASN A 149 -47.30 22.92 90.18
C ASN A 149 -46.98 22.98 91.69
N HIS A 150 -46.02 23.80 92.12
CA HIS A 150 -45.82 24.07 93.55
C HIS A 150 -46.89 25.04 94.07
N PHE A 151 -48.15 24.59 94.07
CA PHE A 151 -49.22 25.20 94.84
C PHE A 151 -48.99 24.84 96.30
N HIS A 152 -48.72 25.84 97.13
CA HIS A 152 -48.81 25.71 98.58
C HIS A 152 -50.29 25.47 98.91
N GLY A 153 -50.61 24.21 99.23
CA GLY A 153 -51.79 23.84 100.01
C GLY A 153 -51.35 23.63 101.46
#